data_AF-A0A6B3E7D6-F1
#
_entry.id   AF-A0A6B3E7D6-F1
#
_cell.length_a   1.000
_cell.length_b   1.000
_cell.length_c   1.000
_cell.angle_alpha   90.00
_cell.angle_beta   90.00
_cell.angle_gamma   90.00
#
_symmetry.space_group_name_H-M   'P 1'
#
loop_
_entity.id
_entity.type
_entity.pdbx_description
1 polymer ?
#
loop_
_entity_poly.entity_id
_entity_poly.type
_entity_poly.pdbx_seq_one_letter_code
_entity_poly.pdbx_strand_id
1 'polypeptide(L)'
;MTADANPGPGVSVVICVYTEERWRDIGDAVASVLAQSRPAREMLLVVDHNPALLARLRERYAAGAPVRVLANAGPRGLSAGRNTGIVAARGDV
;
A
#
# COMPACT_ATOMS: atom_id res chain seq x y z
N MET A 1 -30.11 -7.42 17.11
CA MET A 1 -29.80 -7.08 15.71
C MET A 1 -28.43 -7.65 15.41
N THR A 2 -28.39 -8.92 14.99
CA THR A 2 -27.16 -9.65 14.68
C THR A 2 -26.68 -9.19 13.31
N ALA A 3 -25.54 -8.50 13.25
CA ALA A 3 -24.89 -8.17 11.98
C ALA A 3 -24.55 -9.46 11.24
N ASP A 4 -24.85 -9.51 9.94
CA ASP A 4 -24.50 -10.62 9.06
C ASP A 4 -23.00 -10.93 9.17
N ALA A 5 -22.70 -12.11 9.72
CA ALA A 5 -21.36 -12.58 10.02
C ALA A 5 -20.69 -13.19 8.78
N ASN A 6 -20.70 -12.45 7.67
CA ASN A 6 -19.76 -12.69 6.58
C ASN A 6 -19.13 -11.35 6.18
N PRO A 7 -18.05 -10.92 6.86
CA PRO A 7 -17.29 -9.77 6.41
C PRO A 7 -16.73 -10.18 5.05
N GLY A 8 -17.34 -9.71 3.95
CA GLY A 8 -16.96 -10.12 2.60
C GLY A 8 -15.43 -10.03 2.37
N PRO A 9 -14.91 -10.59 1.27
CA PRO A 9 -13.49 -10.90 1.09
C PRO A 9 -12.55 -9.81 1.59
N GLY A 10 -11.48 -10.19 2.28
CA GLY A 10 -10.47 -9.27 2.78
C GLY A 10 -9.75 -8.59 1.63
N VAL A 11 -9.76 -7.26 1.57
CA VAL A 11 -9.17 -6.50 0.46
C VAL A 11 -7.73 -6.09 0.81
N SER A 12 -6.79 -6.35 -0.10
CA SER A 12 -5.45 -5.74 -0.08
C SER A 12 -5.37 -4.57 -1.04
N VAL A 13 -4.93 -3.41 -0.57
CA VAL A 13 -4.71 -2.25 -1.43
C VAL A 13 -3.24 -2.09 -1.73
N VAL A 14 -2.88 -2.09 -3.01
CA VAL A 14 -1.50 -1.86 -3.48
C VAL A 14 -1.41 -0.50 -4.16
N ILE A 15 -0.54 0.38 -3.64
CA ILE A 15 -0.18 1.65 -4.29
C ILE A 15 1.28 1.58 -4.73
N CYS A 16 1.53 1.78 -6.02
CA CYS A 16 2.88 1.86 -6.58
C CYS A 16 3.31 3.31 -6.72
N VAL A 17 4.49 3.66 -6.21
CA VAL A 17 5.04 5.02 -6.20
C VAL A 17 6.49 4.99 -6.66
N TYR A 18 6.97 6.05 -7.31
CA TYR A 18 8.31 6.02 -7.92
C TYR A 18 9.13 7.32 -7.74
N THR A 19 8.50 8.44 -7.36
CA THR A 19 9.17 9.75 -7.27
C THR A 19 8.74 10.54 -6.05
N GLU A 20 9.67 11.32 -5.48
CA GLU A 20 9.41 12.23 -4.36
C GLU A 20 8.63 13.48 -4.79
N GLU A 21 8.62 13.81 -6.08
CA GLU A 21 7.83 14.93 -6.62
C GLU A 21 6.32 14.76 -6.36
N ARG A 22 5.87 13.52 -6.14
CA ARG A 22 4.49 13.15 -5.83
C ARG A 22 4.23 13.04 -4.32
N TRP A 23 5.11 13.54 -3.45
CA TRP A 23 5.02 13.34 -1.99
C TRP A 23 3.63 13.64 -1.41
N ARG A 24 3.02 14.76 -1.84
CA ARG A 24 1.66 15.13 -1.43
C ARG A 24 0.63 14.12 -1.92
N ASP A 25 0.68 13.76 -3.20
CA ASP A 25 -0.26 12.80 -3.82
C ASP A 25 -0.15 11.41 -3.17
N ILE A 26 1.06 10.98 -2.80
CA ILE A 26 1.29 9.72 -2.07
C ILE A 26 0.61 9.77 -0.71
N GLY A 27 0.79 10.86 0.04
CA GLY A 27 0.15 11.07 1.33
C GLY A 27 -1.38 11.09 1.24
N ASP A 28 -1.93 11.81 0.25
CA ASP A 28 -3.37 11.92 0.02
C ASP A 28 -3.98 10.56 -0.38
N ALA A 29 -3.29 9.79 -1.22
CA ALA A 29 -3.74 8.46 -1.62
C ALA A 29 -3.75 7.48 -0.42
N VAL A 30 -2.72 7.52 0.42
CA VAL A 30 -2.67 6.74 1.66
C VAL A 30 -3.79 7.14 2.61
N ALA A 31 -3.97 8.44 2.84
CA ALA A 31 -5.04 8.94 3.71
C ALA A 31 -6.43 8.55 3.19
N SER A 32 -6.65 8.60 1.88
CA SER A 32 -7.90 8.20 1.24
C SER A 32 -8.24 6.73 1.52
N VAL A 33 -7.27 5.82 1.37
CA VAL A 33 -7.46 4.38 1.65
C VAL A 33 -7.73 4.14 3.13
N LEU A 34 -6.99 4.80 4.02
CA LEU A 34 -7.17 4.65 5.46
C LEU A 34 -8.52 5.19 5.97
N ALA A 35 -9.14 6.12 5.25
CA ALA A 35 -10.42 6.72 5.59
C ALA A 35 -11.65 6.00 4.99
N GLN A 36 -11.47 4.87 4.31
CA GLN A 36 -12.58 4.14 3.68
C GLN A 36 -13.56 3.56 4.71
N SER A 37 -14.86 3.59 4.38
CA SER A 37 -15.93 3.02 5.23
C SER A 37 -15.84 1.50 5.38
N ARG A 38 -15.26 0.82 4.39
CA ARG A 38 -14.86 -0.60 4.47
C ARG A 38 -13.33 -0.64 4.57
N PRO A 39 -12.76 -0.87 5.76
CA PRO A 39 -11.31 -0.90 5.93
C PRO A 39 -10.68 -2.00 5.08
N ALA A 40 -9.58 -1.66 4.40
CA ALA A 40 -8.71 -2.67 3.80
C ALA A 40 -8.12 -3.56 4.89
N ARG A 41 -7.95 -4.85 4.60
CA ARG A 41 -7.24 -5.79 5.48
C ARG A 41 -5.80 -5.33 5.67
N GLU A 42 -5.21 -4.81 4.60
CA GLU A 42 -3.88 -4.24 4.61
C GLU A 42 -3.67 -3.26 3.46
N MET A 43 -2.67 -2.41 3.62
CA MET A 43 -2.20 -1.51 2.59
C MET A 43 -0.70 -1.75 2.32
N LEU A 44 -0.36 -1.95 1.05
CA LEU A 44 1.01 -2.11 0.58
C LEU A 44 1.41 -0.89 -0.27
N LEU A 45 2.47 -0.22 0.13
CA LEU A 45 3.05 0.91 -0.60
C LEU A 45 4.37 0.46 -1.23
N VAL A 46 4.35 0.20 -2.54
CA VAL A 46 5.49 -0.34 -3.29
C VAL A 46 6.26 0.78 -3.96
N VAL A 47 7.55 0.90 -3.62
CA VAL A 47 8.45 1.94 -4.14
C VAL A 47 9.26 1.39 -5.30
N ASP A 48 9.09 1.98 -6.49
CA ASP A 48 9.77 1.58 -7.71
C ASP A 48 11.15 2.25 -7.82
N HIS A 49 12.20 1.49 -7.46
CA HIS A 49 13.62 1.84 -7.70
C HIS A 49 14.03 3.24 -7.26
N ASN A 50 13.51 3.69 -6.11
CA ASN A 50 13.86 4.96 -5.48
C ASN A 50 14.22 4.74 -4.00
N PRO A 51 15.50 4.48 -3.67
CA PRO A 51 15.93 4.18 -2.31
C PRO A 51 15.69 5.33 -1.32
N ALA A 52 15.80 6.58 -1.75
CA ALA A 52 15.56 7.76 -0.91
C ALA A 52 14.08 7.84 -0.51
N LEU A 53 13.17 7.74 -1.48
CA LEU A 53 11.74 7.68 -1.23
C LEU A 53 11.35 6.47 -0.35
N LEU A 54 11.97 5.31 -0.58
CA LEU A 54 11.75 4.10 0.23
C LEU A 54 12.11 4.32 1.70
N ALA A 55 13.28 4.87 1.98
CA ALA A 55 13.72 5.17 3.34
C ALA A 55 12.76 6.15 4.02
N ARG A 56 12.44 7.24 3.33
CA ARG A 56 11.54 8.28 3.83
C ARG A 56 10.12 7.78 4.12
N LEU A 57 9.57 6.93 3.25
CA LEU A 57 8.24 6.33 3.47
C LEU A 57 8.25 5.31 4.61
N ARG A 58 9.31 4.51 4.74
CA ARG A 58 9.47 3.59 5.88
C ARG A 58 9.49 4.33 7.20
N GLU A 59 10.24 5.42 7.28
CA GLU A 59 10.28 6.29 8.46
C GLU A 59 8.90 6.89 8.74
N ARG A 60 8.24 7.47 7.72
CA ARG A 60 6.93 8.11 7.84
C ARG A 60 5.84 7.18 8.40
N TYR A 61 5.90 5.89 8.11
CA TYR A 61 4.89 4.90 8.50
C TYR A 61 5.36 3.90 9.57
N ALA A 62 6.55 4.08 10.15
CA ALA A 62 7.08 3.20 11.19
C ALA A 62 6.24 3.19 12.50
N ALA A 63 5.56 4.30 12.81
CA ALA A 63 4.90 4.53 14.09
C ALA A 63 3.43 4.06 14.18
N GLY A 64 3.04 3.04 13.40
CA GLY A 64 1.77 2.32 13.63
C GLY A 64 0.63 2.60 12.65
N ALA A 65 0.88 3.25 11.51
CA ALA A 65 -0.07 3.20 10.40
C ALA A 65 -0.08 1.77 9.82
N PRO A 66 -1.23 1.21 9.41
CA PRO A 66 -1.32 -0.13 8.82
C PRO A 66 -0.82 -0.16 7.36
N VAL A 67 0.36 0.44 7.11
CA VAL A 67 0.97 0.61 5.79
C VAL A 67 2.29 -0.16 5.74
N ARG A 68 2.35 -1.19 4.90
CA ARG A 68 3.55 -1.98 4.63
C ARG A 68 4.30 -1.37 3.45
N VAL A 69 5.48 -0.80 3.71
CA VAL A 69 6.31 -0.18 2.65
C VAL A 69 7.31 -1.18 2.09
N LEU A 70 7.22 -1.46 0.79
CA LEU A 70 8.02 -2.46 0.07
C LEU A 70 8.87 -1.79 -1.02
N ALA A 71 10.01 -2.39 -1.34
CA ALA A 71 10.73 -2.07 -2.58
C ALA A 71 10.18 -2.95 -3.71
N ASN A 72 10.03 -2.41 -4.92
CA ASN A 72 9.79 -3.22 -6.13
C ASN A 72 10.94 -4.24 -6.28
N ALA A 73 10.60 -5.53 -6.35
CA ALA A 73 11.56 -6.63 -6.42
C ALA A 73 11.87 -7.10 -7.86
N GLY A 74 11.13 -6.59 -8.86
CA GLY A 74 11.35 -6.90 -10.27
C GLY A 74 12.05 -5.76 -11.02
N PRO A 75 12.03 -5.76 -12.37
CA PRO A 75 12.53 -4.64 -13.18
C PRO A 75 11.84 -3.31 -12.85
N ARG A 76 12.50 -2.19 -13.14
CA ARG A 76 11.89 -0.85 -12.99
C ARG A 76 10.60 -0.76 -13.81
N GLY A 77 9.55 -0.23 -13.18
CA GLY A 77 8.28 0.05 -13.82
C GLY A 77 7.07 -0.49 -13.07
N LEU A 78 5.90 0.00 -13.50
CA LEU A 78 4.62 -0.22 -12.82
C LEU A 78 4.19 -1.68 -12.75
N SER A 79 4.45 -2.48 -13.80
CA SER A 79 4.05 -3.90 -13.84
C SER A 79 4.72 -4.71 -12.74
N ALA A 80 6.05 -4.59 -12.63
CA ALA A 80 6.82 -5.27 -11.59
C ALA A 80 6.48 -4.75 -10.18
N GLY A 81 6.26 -3.44 -10.03
CA GLY A 81 5.78 -2.86 -8.77
C GLY A 81 4.44 -3.46 -8.32
N ARG A 82 3.47 -3.58 -9.24
CA ARG A 82 2.17 -4.21 -8.96
C ARG A 82 2.33 -5.68 -8.58
N ASN A 83 3.13 -6.43 -9.34
CA ASN A 83 3.35 -7.85 -9.07
C ASN A 83 4.06 -8.08 -7.73
N THR A 84 4.98 -7.20 -7.34
CA THR A 84 5.57 -7.20 -5.99
C THR A 84 4.49 -7.08 -4.92
N GLY A 85 3.53 -6.16 -5.13
CA GLY A 85 2.38 -5.99 -4.24
C GLY A 85 1.48 -7.22 -4.20
N ILE A 86 1.13 -7.80 -5.36
CA ILE A 86 0.30 -9.01 -5.48
C ILE A 86 0.92 -10.18 -4.72
N VAL A 87 2.22 -10.43 -4.90
CA VAL A 87 2.93 -11.52 -4.22
C VAL A 87 2.95 -11.33 -2.70
N ALA A 88 2.98 -10.08 -2.23
CA ALA A 88 3.07 -9.75 -0.82
C ALA A 88 1.69 -9.60 -0.12
N ALA A 89 0.61 -9.51 -0.88
CA ALA A 89 -0.76 -9.33 -0.41
C ALA A 89 -1.30 -10.60 0.29
N ARG A 90 -2.18 -10.40 1.27
CA ARG A 90 -2.80 -11.43 2.10
C ARG A 90 -4.31 -11.29 2.14
N GLY A 91 -4.86 -10.44 1.28
CA GLY A 91 -6.29 -10.33 1.01
C GLY A 91 -6.73 -11.41 0.03
N ASP A 92 -8.04 -11.63 0.01
CA ASP A 92 -8.70 -12.51 -0.95
C ASP A 92 -8.90 -11.79 -2.30
N VAL A 93 -8.87 -10.45 -2.29
CA VAL A 93 -8.93 -9.55 -3.46
C VAL A 93 -7.80 -8.53 -3.39
#